data_AF-A0A926FLW0-F1
#
_entry.id   AF-A0A926FLW0-F1
#
_cell.length_a   1.000
_cell.length_b   1.000
_cell.length_c   1.000
_cell.angle_alpha   90.00
_cell.angle_beta   90.00
_cell.angle_gamma   90.00
#
_symmetry.space_group_name_H-M   'P 1'
#
loop_
_entity.id
_entity.type
_entity.pdbx_description
1 polymer ?
#
loop_
_entity_poly.entity_id
_entity_poly.type
_entity_poly.pdbx_seq_one_letter_code
_entity_poly.pdbx_strand_id
1 'polypeptide(L)'
;MLAQVIKTAAFFGVIVFIATVYARYMLGTDDYQRYLFGTALKTTVYFHPNPKDTMEFITPSGDKRIVRVVDVINNKRVSDNFDYVMALIESGMLIGAGLFVLLVLLLIFYFIRYGRETMRREVINGIPLEPDSRKVINLIEAMNARVGYVSRYHIGGIPFLHNTETFSIQITGAQGQGKSQTICALLDEIRANGDRAIIYDKQRSFIKYYYDEKIDRIVTPFDERSVGWNIHADAHAIHEYESIAQAMIPMQEDSNKDPYWVLGARTILAVTAAKFRHENRLKTKDLLQTLYSLSLADIAKLLKGTPAGALIDEKNLKHLSQFAPCLLPILSQ
;
A
#
# COMPACT_ATOMS: atom_id res chain seq x y z
N MET A 1 -1.93 -12.09 24.56
CA MET A 1 -3.24 -12.77 24.42
C MET A 1 -3.18 -14.25 24.83
N LEU A 2 -2.29 -15.07 24.25
CA LEU A 2 -2.14 -16.50 24.60
C LEU A 2 -1.94 -16.76 26.10
N ALA A 3 -1.06 -15.98 26.75
CA ALA A 3 -0.80 -16.11 28.19
C ALA A 3 -2.04 -15.83 29.06
N GLN A 4 -2.96 -14.97 28.61
CA GLN A 4 -4.20 -14.67 29.34
C GLN A 4 -5.21 -15.81 29.17
N VAL A 5 -5.33 -16.37 27.97
CA VAL A 5 -6.16 -17.55 27.69
C VAL A 5 -5.70 -18.75 28.53
N ILE A 6 -4.40 -19.00 28.60
CA ILE A 6 -3.83 -20.09 29.41
C ILE A 6 -4.15 -19.89 30.90
N LYS A 7 -4.02 -18.67 31.42
CA LYS A 7 -4.36 -18.35 32.82
C LYS A 7 -5.84 -18.59 33.12
N THR A 8 -6.73 -18.12 32.25
CA THR A 8 -8.18 -18.31 32.43
C THR A 8 -8.57 -19.79 32.31
N ALA A 9 -8.03 -20.51 31.33
CA ALA A 9 -8.27 -21.94 31.15
C ALA A 9 -7.77 -22.76 32.35
N ALA A 10 -6.57 -22.44 32.86
CA ALA A 10 -6.01 -23.09 34.04
C ALA A 10 -6.87 -22.84 35.28
N PHE A 11 -7.35 -21.62 35.49
CA PHE A 11 -8.21 -21.28 36.63
C PHE A 11 -9.50 -22.10 36.65
N PHE A 12 -10.26 -22.11 35.55
CA PHE A 12 -11.49 -22.90 35.45
C PHE A 12 -11.23 -24.40 35.49
N GLY A 13 -10.14 -24.86 34.88
CA GLY A 13 -9.75 -26.25 34.94
C GLY A 13 -9.46 -26.73 36.37
N VAL A 14 -8.78 -25.92 37.19
CA VAL A 14 -8.52 -26.27 38.61
C VAL A 14 -9.84 -26.40 39.39
N ILE A 15 -10.81 -25.53 39.12
CA ILE A 15 -12.14 -25.61 39.74
C ILE A 15 -12.83 -26.93 39.35
N VAL A 16 -12.82 -27.29 38.07
CA VAL A 16 -13.41 -28.55 37.59
C VAL A 16 -12.70 -29.76 38.18
N PHE A 17 -11.37 -29.72 38.28
CA PHE A 17 -10.57 -30.78 38.91
C PHE A 17 -10.97 -30.99 40.37
N ILE A 18 -10.98 -29.93 41.17
CA ILE A 18 -11.34 -30.00 42.59
C ILE A 18 -12.79 -30.47 42.77
N ALA A 19 -13.72 -29.92 41.97
CA ALA A 19 -15.13 -30.32 42.01
C ALA A 19 -15.31 -31.80 41.65
N THR A 20 -14.53 -32.34 40.71
CA THR A 20 -14.60 -33.75 40.30
C THR A 20 -14.10 -34.68 41.40
N VAL A 21 -12.95 -34.36 42.01
CA VAL A 21 -12.40 -35.13 43.14
C VAL A 21 -13.39 -35.11 44.32
N TYR A 22 -13.93 -33.93 44.64
CA TYR A 22 -14.91 -33.76 45.72
C TYR A 22 -16.21 -34.52 45.45
N ALA A 23 -16.77 -34.41 44.24
CA ALA A 23 -17.97 -35.13 43.84
C ALA A 23 -17.76 -36.65 43.88
N ARG A 24 -16.59 -37.14 43.44
CA ARG A 24 -16.25 -38.56 43.48
C ARG A 24 -16.16 -39.08 44.91
N TYR A 25 -15.55 -38.30 45.80
CA TYR A 25 -15.49 -38.61 47.23
C TYR A 25 -16.89 -38.63 47.85
N MET A 26 -17.70 -37.59 47.64
CA MET A 26 -19.04 -37.49 48.25
C MET A 26 -20.01 -38.54 47.72
N LEU A 27 -20.03 -38.81 46.42
CA LEU A 27 -20.96 -39.79 45.85
C LEU A 27 -20.52 -41.24 46.09
N GLY A 28 -19.23 -41.48 46.32
CA GLY A 28 -18.68 -42.82 46.54
C GLY A 28 -18.63 -43.27 48.01
N THR A 29 -18.91 -42.37 48.96
CA THR A 29 -18.79 -42.63 50.40
C THR A 29 -20.07 -42.28 51.16
N ASP A 30 -20.42 -43.11 52.14
CA ASP A 30 -21.46 -42.82 53.12
C ASP A 30 -20.91 -42.03 54.34
N ASP A 31 -21.80 -41.56 55.21
CA ASP A 31 -21.42 -40.73 56.36
C ASP A 31 -20.51 -41.47 57.36
N TYR A 32 -20.66 -42.79 57.50
CA TYR A 32 -19.86 -43.59 58.41
C TYR A 32 -18.46 -43.87 57.84
N GLN A 33 -18.35 -44.15 56.55
CA GLN A 33 -17.10 -44.31 55.82
C GLN A 33 -16.26 -43.04 55.84
N ARG A 34 -16.89 -41.86 55.73
CA ARG A 34 -16.22 -40.55 55.89
C ARG A 34 -15.74 -40.33 57.32
N TYR A 35 -16.54 -40.70 58.32
CA TYR A 35 -16.13 -40.65 59.72
C TYR A 35 -14.93 -41.57 60.00
N LEU A 36 -14.97 -42.81 59.50
CA LEU A 36 -13.87 -43.76 59.63
C LEU A 36 -12.60 -43.26 58.93
N PHE A 37 -12.73 -42.71 57.72
CA PHE A 37 -11.61 -42.14 56.98
C PHE A 37 -11.01 -40.93 57.69
N GLY A 38 -11.84 -39.98 58.15
CA GLY A 38 -11.39 -38.81 58.91
C GLY A 38 -10.73 -39.20 60.24
N THR A 39 -11.25 -40.25 60.89
CA THR A 39 -10.65 -40.84 62.09
C THR A 39 -9.28 -41.43 61.79
N ALA A 40 -9.17 -42.28 60.76
CA ALA A 40 -7.91 -42.89 60.34
C ALA A 40 -6.87 -41.85 59.88
N LEU A 41 -7.29 -40.80 59.18
CA LEU A 41 -6.43 -39.69 58.78
C LEU A 41 -5.94 -38.91 60.00
N LYS A 42 -6.85 -38.59 60.94
CA LYS A 42 -6.51 -37.87 62.17
C LYS A 42 -5.54 -38.67 63.03
N THR A 43 -5.74 -39.98 63.17
CA THR A 43 -4.82 -40.85 63.92
C THR A 43 -3.46 -40.94 63.26
N THR A 44 -3.40 -41.02 61.93
CA THR A 44 -2.15 -41.10 61.17
C THR A 44 -1.36 -39.78 61.16
N VAL A 45 -2.06 -38.63 61.08
CA VAL A 45 -1.42 -37.30 60.95
C VAL A 45 -1.10 -36.66 62.30
N TYR A 46 -1.95 -36.83 63.33
CA TYR A 46 -1.78 -36.13 64.62
C TYR A 46 -1.09 -36.94 65.71
N PHE A 47 -1.08 -38.28 65.64
CA PHE A 47 -0.48 -39.11 66.68
C PHE A 47 0.84 -39.70 66.17
N HIS A 48 1.97 -39.24 66.71
CA HIS A 48 3.18 -40.05 66.71
C HIS A 48 2.87 -41.24 67.65
N PRO A 49 2.82 -42.48 67.15
CA PRO A 49 2.07 -43.55 67.81
C PRO A 49 2.67 -43.92 69.15
N ASN A 50 2.13 -43.36 70.24
CA ASN A 50 2.37 -43.86 71.58
C ASN A 50 1.35 -44.99 71.84
N PRO A 51 1.80 -46.21 72.19
CA PRO A 51 0.92 -47.37 72.37
C PRO A 51 -0.18 -47.20 73.44
N LYS A 52 -0.10 -46.14 74.26
CA LYS A 52 -1.03 -45.84 75.35
C LYS A 52 -2.12 -44.84 74.98
N ASP A 53 -2.06 -44.22 73.81
CA ASP A 53 -3.03 -43.19 73.43
C ASP A 53 -4.39 -43.83 73.13
N THR A 54 -5.43 -43.26 73.72
CA THR A 54 -6.83 -43.68 73.53
C THR A 54 -7.63 -42.58 72.86
N MET A 55 -8.66 -42.98 72.12
CA MET A 55 -9.56 -42.08 71.44
C MET A 55 -11.01 -42.55 71.56
N GLU A 56 -11.94 -41.60 71.49
CA GLU A 56 -13.37 -41.90 71.38
C GLU A 56 -13.69 -42.35 69.95
N PHE A 57 -14.20 -43.58 69.81
CA PHE A 57 -14.56 -44.20 68.54
C PHE A 57 -16.04 -44.53 68.52
N ILE A 58 -16.73 -44.11 67.46
CA ILE A 58 -18.15 -44.37 67.25
C ILE A 58 -18.29 -45.68 66.46
N THR A 59 -18.96 -46.65 67.07
CA THR A 59 -19.27 -47.93 66.44
C THR A 59 -20.36 -47.76 65.37
N PRO A 60 -20.53 -48.73 64.44
CA PRO A 60 -21.57 -48.65 63.41
C PRO A 60 -23.00 -48.56 63.99
N SER A 61 -23.22 -49.03 65.22
CA SER A 61 -24.48 -48.90 65.97
C SER A 61 -24.70 -47.53 66.60
N GLY A 62 -23.73 -46.62 66.51
CA GLY A 62 -23.78 -45.29 67.12
C GLY A 62 -23.21 -45.21 68.54
N ASP A 63 -22.80 -46.34 69.14
CA ASP A 63 -22.25 -46.34 70.50
C ASP A 63 -20.82 -45.79 70.53
N LYS A 64 -20.56 -44.90 71.49
CA LYS A 64 -19.24 -44.31 71.74
C LYS A 64 -18.42 -45.22 72.65
N ARG A 65 -17.23 -45.62 72.21
CA ARG A 65 -16.29 -46.44 73.00
C ARG A 65 -14.90 -45.81 73.00
N ILE A 66 -14.24 -45.85 74.16
CA ILE A 66 -12.83 -45.47 74.26
C ILE A 66 -12.00 -46.66 73.81
N VAL A 67 -11.25 -46.50 72.73
CA VAL A 67 -10.39 -47.53 72.14
C VAL A 67 -8.96 -47.02 72.01
N ARG A 68 -7.98 -47.92 72.02
CA ARG A 68 -6.58 -47.54 71.78
C ARG A 68 -6.39 -47.17 70.32
N VAL A 69 -5.65 -46.11 70.04
CA VAL A 69 -5.39 -45.61 68.68
C VAL A 69 -4.74 -46.70 67.82
N VAL A 70 -3.81 -47.49 68.40
CA VAL A 70 -3.15 -48.62 67.72
C VAL A 70 -4.10 -49.73 67.30
N ASP A 71 -5.19 -49.96 68.05
CA ASP A 71 -6.18 -51.00 67.72
C ASP A 71 -7.10 -50.54 66.57
N VAL A 72 -7.31 -49.23 66.42
CA VAL A 72 -8.09 -48.63 65.33
C VAL A 72 -7.31 -48.67 64.02
N ILE A 73 -6.01 -48.34 64.05
CA ILE A 73 -5.14 -48.35 62.87
C ILE A 73 -4.93 -49.78 62.35
N ASN A 74 -4.73 -50.75 63.25
CA ASN A 74 -4.53 -52.15 62.88
C ASN A 74 -5.84 -52.90 62.58
N ASN A 75 -6.99 -52.23 62.68
CA ASN A 75 -8.26 -52.86 62.37
C ASN A 75 -8.42 -53.01 60.86
N LYS A 76 -8.57 -54.26 60.41
CA LYS A 76 -8.75 -54.57 58.98
C LYS A 76 -9.89 -53.77 58.33
N ARG A 77 -11.02 -53.55 59.01
CA ARG A 77 -12.14 -52.77 58.44
C ARG A 77 -11.81 -51.29 58.26
N VAL A 78 -11.00 -50.73 59.14
CA VAL A 78 -10.56 -49.33 59.06
C VAL A 78 -9.54 -49.18 57.93
N SER A 79 -8.61 -50.13 57.81
CA SER A 79 -7.64 -50.19 56.70
C SER A 79 -8.34 -50.38 55.35
N ASP A 80 -9.23 -51.37 55.23
CA ASP A 80 -9.97 -51.65 53.98
C ASP A 80 -10.82 -50.44 53.55
N ASN A 81 -11.45 -49.73 54.50
CA ASN A 81 -12.19 -48.50 54.22
C ASN A 81 -11.25 -47.35 53.81
N PHE A 82 -10.08 -47.23 54.45
CA PHE A 82 -9.09 -46.23 54.08
C PHE A 82 -8.61 -46.43 52.65
N ASP A 83 -8.25 -47.65 52.28
CA ASP A 83 -7.81 -48.01 50.92
C ASP A 83 -8.93 -47.78 49.89
N TYR A 84 -10.17 -48.11 50.22
CA TYR A 84 -11.33 -47.83 49.37
C TYR A 84 -11.54 -46.33 49.10
N VAL A 85 -11.50 -45.51 50.16
CA VAL A 85 -11.68 -44.06 50.04
C VAL A 85 -10.49 -43.43 49.29
N MET A 86 -9.27 -43.90 49.52
CA MET A 86 -8.09 -43.47 48.78
C MET A 86 -8.21 -43.81 47.28
N ALA A 87 -8.64 -45.02 46.93
CA ALA A 87 -8.88 -45.42 45.54
C ALA A 87 -9.97 -44.56 44.86
N LEU A 88 -11.01 -44.15 45.61
CA LEU A 88 -12.01 -43.20 45.10
C LEU A 88 -11.40 -41.84 44.80
N ILE A 89 -10.58 -41.30 45.70
CA ILE A 89 -9.87 -40.03 45.50
C ILE A 89 -8.93 -40.12 44.29
N GLU A 90 -8.13 -41.18 44.18
CA GLU A 90 -7.24 -41.41 43.03
C GLU A 90 -8.01 -41.48 41.71
N SER A 91 -9.11 -42.24 41.66
CA SER A 91 -9.98 -42.30 40.47
C SER A 91 -10.57 -40.93 40.13
N GLY A 92 -10.94 -40.13 41.14
CA GLY A 92 -11.42 -38.76 40.97
C GLY A 92 -10.34 -37.82 40.41
N MET A 93 -9.09 -37.97 40.86
CA MET A 93 -7.95 -37.21 40.34
C MET A 93 -7.66 -37.55 38.88
N LEU A 94 -7.70 -38.83 38.50
CA LEU A 94 -7.48 -39.25 37.11
C LEU A 94 -8.58 -38.71 36.17
N ILE A 95 -9.84 -38.82 36.56
CA ILE A 95 -10.97 -38.28 35.78
C ILE A 95 -10.87 -36.75 35.70
N GLY A 96 -10.62 -36.09 36.83
CA GLY A 96 -10.45 -34.64 36.91
C GLY A 96 -9.30 -34.14 36.00
N ALA A 97 -8.17 -34.84 35.99
CA ALA A 97 -7.03 -34.51 35.13
C ALA A 97 -7.37 -34.68 33.64
N GLY A 98 -8.10 -35.75 33.28
CA GLY A 98 -8.59 -35.95 31.92
C GLY A 98 -9.52 -34.83 31.46
N LEU A 99 -10.49 -34.45 32.30
CA LEU A 99 -11.41 -33.33 32.02
C LEU A 99 -10.68 -31.99 31.94
N PHE A 100 -9.67 -31.76 32.78
CA PHE A 100 -8.82 -30.58 32.74
C PHE A 100 -8.11 -30.46 31.39
N VAL A 101 -7.42 -31.52 30.96
CA VAL A 101 -6.68 -31.53 29.69
C VAL A 101 -7.65 -31.32 28.51
N LEU A 102 -8.80 -32.00 28.53
CA LEU A 102 -9.82 -31.83 27.50
C LEU A 102 -10.32 -30.39 27.41
N LEU A 103 -10.63 -29.76 28.54
CA LEU A 103 -11.08 -28.36 28.60
C LEU A 103 -10.03 -27.41 28.03
N VAL A 104 -8.77 -27.60 28.40
CA VAL A 104 -7.65 -26.78 27.89
C VAL A 104 -7.50 -26.95 26.37
N LEU A 105 -7.57 -28.18 25.85
CA LEU A 105 -7.50 -28.44 24.41
C LEU A 105 -8.67 -27.80 23.64
N LEU A 106 -9.89 -27.91 24.16
CA LEU A 106 -11.08 -27.30 23.56
C LEU A 106 -10.98 -25.77 23.53
N LEU A 107 -10.51 -25.15 24.61
CA LEU A 107 -10.30 -23.71 24.67
C LEU A 107 -9.19 -23.27 23.70
N ILE A 108 -8.06 -23.96 23.66
CA ILE A 108 -6.98 -23.68 22.69
C ILE A 108 -7.53 -23.77 21.26
N PHE A 109 -8.28 -24.82 20.94
CA PHE A 109 -8.88 -25.00 19.62
C PHE A 109 -9.85 -23.87 19.26
N TYR A 110 -10.75 -23.51 20.18
CA TYR A 110 -11.69 -22.40 20.03
C TYR A 110 -10.96 -21.09 19.75
N PHE A 111 -9.94 -20.75 20.55
CA PHE A 111 -9.20 -19.49 20.40
C PHE A 111 -8.32 -19.46 19.15
N ILE A 112 -7.75 -20.59 18.71
CA ILE A 112 -7.03 -20.67 17.43
C ILE A 112 -7.99 -20.38 16.28
N ARG A 113 -9.19 -20.96 16.30
CA ARG A 113 -10.20 -20.73 15.26
C ARG A 113 -10.67 -19.28 15.26
N TYR A 114 -11.06 -18.76 16.42
CA TYR A 114 -11.50 -17.38 16.60
C TYR A 114 -10.41 -16.38 16.18
N GLY A 115 -9.16 -16.59 16.62
CA GLY A 115 -8.04 -15.75 16.25
C GLY A 115 -7.75 -15.75 14.75
N ARG A 116 -7.96 -16.88 14.06
CA ARG A 116 -7.77 -16.97 12.60
C ARG A 116 -8.82 -16.17 11.82
N GLU A 117 -10.04 -16.04 12.35
CA GLU A 117 -11.10 -15.23 11.77
C GLU A 117 -10.85 -13.73 12.02
N THR A 118 -10.45 -13.34 13.23
CA THR A 118 -10.17 -11.92 13.57
C THR A 118 -8.86 -11.38 12.96
N MET A 119 -7.88 -12.25 12.68
CA MET A 119 -6.62 -11.86 12.03
C MET A 119 -6.76 -11.58 10.52
N ARG A 120 -7.94 -11.86 9.93
CA ARG A 120 -8.20 -11.42 8.56
C ARG A 120 -8.28 -9.90 8.58
N ARG A 121 -7.27 -9.26 8.01
CA ARG A 121 -7.28 -7.83 7.74
C ARG A 121 -8.38 -7.56 6.71
N GLU A 122 -9.56 -7.17 7.19
CA GLU A 122 -10.58 -6.63 6.31
C GLU A 122 -10.16 -5.23 5.90
N VAL A 123 -10.05 -5.02 4.60
CA VAL A 123 -9.84 -3.68 4.03
C VAL A 123 -11.17 -2.95 4.18
N ILE A 124 -11.28 -2.14 5.23
CA ILE A 124 -12.51 -1.39 5.55
C ILE A 124 -12.83 -0.40 4.44
N ASN A 125 -11.81 0.24 3.87
CA ASN A 125 -11.89 1.17 2.73
C ASN A 125 -10.52 1.31 2.05
N GLY A 126 -10.53 1.70 0.77
CA GLY A 126 -9.32 2.00 -0.01
C GLY A 126 -8.95 0.92 -1.02
N ILE A 127 -7.81 1.11 -1.69
CA ILE A 127 -7.29 0.18 -2.70
C ILE A 127 -6.55 -0.94 -1.96
N PRO A 128 -7.01 -2.20 -2.04
CA PRO A 128 -6.28 -3.31 -1.44
C PRO A 128 -4.93 -3.46 -2.15
N LEU A 129 -3.85 -3.48 -1.37
CA LEU A 129 -2.52 -3.76 -1.90
C LEU A 129 -2.37 -5.28 -2.05
N GLU A 130 -2.20 -5.75 -3.28
CA GLU A 130 -1.80 -7.14 -3.55
C GLU A 130 -0.26 -7.19 -3.71
N PRO A 131 0.47 -7.82 -2.79
CA PRO A 131 1.93 -7.90 -2.86
C PRO A 131 2.43 -8.83 -3.97
N ASP A 132 1.60 -9.76 -4.46
CA ASP A 132 1.97 -10.69 -5.53
C ASP A 132 1.63 -10.11 -6.91
N SER A 133 2.66 -9.66 -7.63
CA SER A 133 2.51 -9.10 -8.99
C SER A 133 1.86 -10.09 -9.96
N ARG A 134 2.03 -11.40 -9.78
CA ARG A 134 1.41 -12.41 -10.67
C ARG A 134 -0.10 -12.40 -10.56
N LYS A 135 -0.64 -12.19 -9.36
CA LYS A 135 -2.09 -12.08 -9.19
C LYS A 135 -2.64 -10.82 -9.83
N VAL A 136 -1.89 -9.71 -9.75
CA VAL A 136 -2.26 -8.45 -10.42
C VAL A 136 -2.27 -8.63 -11.93
N ILE A 137 -1.23 -9.25 -12.50
CA ILE A 137 -1.14 -9.58 -13.94
C ILE A 137 -2.33 -10.45 -14.35
N ASN A 138 -2.55 -11.59 -13.68
CA ASN A 138 -3.65 -12.50 -13.99
C ASN A 138 -5.02 -11.82 -13.91
N LEU A 139 -5.20 -10.90 -12.94
CA LEU A 139 -6.44 -10.13 -12.80
C LEU A 139 -6.64 -9.18 -13.99
N ILE A 140 -5.62 -8.42 -14.36
CA ILE A 140 -5.70 -7.47 -15.49
C ILE A 140 -5.92 -8.24 -16.80
N GLU A 141 -5.20 -9.34 -17.02
CA GLU A 141 -5.39 -10.19 -18.20
C GLU A 141 -6.80 -10.79 -18.26
N ALA A 142 -7.34 -11.27 -17.14
CA ALA A 142 -8.71 -11.77 -17.08
C ALA A 142 -9.73 -10.66 -17.37
N MET A 143 -9.49 -9.43 -16.91
CA MET A 143 -10.35 -8.28 -17.23
C MET A 143 -10.26 -7.89 -18.70
N ASN A 144 -9.06 -7.87 -19.27
CA ASN A 144 -8.82 -7.60 -20.69
C ASN A 144 -9.46 -8.66 -21.59
N ALA A 145 -9.34 -9.95 -21.23
CA ALA A 145 -9.92 -11.07 -21.97
C ALA A 145 -11.45 -10.99 -22.05
N ARG A 146 -12.13 -10.50 -21.00
CA ARG A 146 -13.60 -10.31 -20.99
C ARG A 146 -14.09 -9.34 -22.07
N VAL A 147 -13.24 -8.41 -22.50
CA VAL A 147 -13.55 -7.44 -23.55
C VAL A 147 -12.82 -7.74 -24.86
N GLY A 148 -12.16 -8.90 -24.97
CA GLY A 148 -11.40 -9.29 -26.17
C GLY A 148 -10.16 -8.43 -26.44
N TYR A 149 -9.64 -7.73 -25.43
CA TYR A 149 -8.44 -6.91 -25.56
C TYR A 149 -7.19 -7.71 -25.17
N VAL A 150 -6.12 -7.54 -25.95
CA VAL A 150 -4.78 -8.03 -25.61
C VAL A 150 -3.90 -6.82 -25.41
N SER A 151 -3.24 -6.76 -24.25
CA SER A 151 -2.42 -5.60 -23.90
C SER A 151 -1.23 -5.48 -24.84
N ARG A 152 -1.04 -4.29 -25.42
CA ARG A 152 0.10 -3.98 -26.30
C ARG A 152 1.31 -3.49 -25.52
N TYR A 153 1.11 -3.03 -24.28
CA TYR A 153 2.11 -2.34 -23.47
C TYR A 153 2.12 -2.86 -22.04
N HIS A 154 3.30 -2.81 -21.42
CA HIS A 154 3.53 -3.24 -20.05
C HIS A 154 4.38 -2.20 -19.31
N ILE A 155 4.13 -2.07 -18.00
CA ILE A 155 4.96 -1.26 -17.11
C ILE A 155 5.52 -2.15 -15.99
N GLY A 156 6.84 -2.34 -15.98
CA GLY A 156 7.48 -3.26 -15.03
C GLY A 156 6.96 -4.71 -15.15
N GLY A 157 6.58 -5.13 -16.35
CA GLY A 157 5.99 -6.44 -16.63
C GLY A 157 4.50 -6.57 -16.30
N ILE A 158 3.84 -5.49 -15.86
CA ILE A 158 2.39 -5.47 -15.61
C ILE A 158 1.68 -4.98 -16.89
N PRO A 159 0.75 -5.76 -17.47
CA PRO A 159 0.03 -5.35 -18.68
C PRO A 159 -0.87 -4.16 -18.39
N PHE A 160 -1.07 -3.32 -19.40
CA PHE A 160 -2.04 -2.25 -19.33
C PHE A 160 -3.45 -2.82 -19.39
N LEU A 161 -4.36 -2.21 -18.61
CA LEU A 161 -5.78 -2.46 -18.72
C LEU A 161 -6.31 -1.77 -19.98
N HIS A 162 -7.29 -2.37 -20.64
CA HIS A 162 -7.94 -1.80 -21.83
C HIS A 162 -8.30 -0.30 -21.67
N ASN A 163 -7.91 0.53 -22.64
CA ASN A 163 -8.10 1.98 -22.70
C ASN A 163 -7.37 2.81 -21.62
N THR A 164 -6.43 2.22 -20.89
CA THR A 164 -5.60 2.97 -19.92
C THR A 164 -4.33 3.53 -20.53
N GLU A 165 -3.93 3.08 -21.72
CA GLU A 165 -2.78 3.60 -22.47
C GLU A 165 -2.95 5.06 -22.89
N THR A 166 -4.19 5.52 -23.04
CA THR A 166 -4.52 6.93 -23.30
C THR A 166 -4.51 7.79 -22.04
N PHE A 167 -4.37 7.17 -20.86
CA PHE A 167 -4.19 7.90 -19.62
C PHE A 167 -2.70 8.22 -19.43
N SER A 168 -2.43 9.45 -19.01
CA SER A 168 -1.05 9.87 -18.72
C SER A 168 -0.45 9.04 -17.59
N ILE A 169 0.80 8.63 -17.76
CA ILE A 169 1.57 7.86 -16.77
C ILE A 169 2.56 8.78 -16.09
N GLN A 170 2.60 8.73 -14.76
CA GLN A 170 3.62 9.38 -13.96
C GLN A 170 4.57 8.34 -13.34
N ILE A 171 5.84 8.39 -13.71
CA ILE A 171 6.91 7.56 -13.13
C ILE A 171 7.71 8.42 -12.14
N THR A 172 7.69 8.06 -10.86
CA THR A 172 8.35 8.80 -9.78
C THR A 172 9.31 7.91 -9.01
N GLY A 173 10.45 8.45 -8.59
CA GLY A 173 11.47 7.73 -7.83
C GLY A 173 12.76 8.54 -7.71
N ALA A 174 13.61 8.19 -6.74
CA ALA A 174 14.92 8.83 -6.57
C ALA A 174 15.87 8.56 -7.76
N GLN A 175 16.98 9.28 -7.83
CA GLN A 175 18.04 9.00 -8.80
C GLN A 175 18.55 7.56 -8.62
N GLY A 176 18.77 6.83 -9.72
CA GLY A 176 19.21 5.43 -9.67
C GLY A 176 18.11 4.38 -9.50
N GLN A 177 16.86 4.76 -9.23
CA GLN A 177 15.75 3.81 -8.99
C GLN A 177 15.10 3.24 -10.27
N GLY A 178 15.81 3.19 -11.39
CA GLY A 178 15.33 2.52 -12.60
C GLY A 178 14.29 3.27 -13.46
N LYS A 179 13.94 4.53 -13.17
CA LYS A 179 12.98 5.31 -13.99
C LYS A 179 13.26 5.26 -15.50
N SER A 180 14.52 5.46 -15.89
CA SER A 180 14.93 5.40 -17.30
C SER A 180 14.80 3.99 -17.88
N GLN A 181 15.02 2.95 -17.08
CA GLN A 181 14.86 1.56 -17.53
C GLN A 181 13.39 1.23 -17.79
N THR A 182 12.48 1.73 -16.94
CA THR A 182 11.03 1.61 -17.18
C THR A 182 10.62 2.30 -18.48
N ILE A 183 11.14 3.50 -18.75
CA ILE A 183 10.86 4.21 -20.01
C ILE A 183 11.43 3.45 -21.22
N CYS A 184 12.66 2.95 -21.13
CA CYS A 184 13.28 2.16 -22.20
C CYS A 184 12.43 0.93 -22.55
N ALA A 185 12.02 0.14 -21.56
CA ALA A 185 11.18 -1.04 -21.79
C ALA A 185 9.86 -0.70 -22.51
N LEU A 186 9.24 0.44 -22.16
CA LEU A 186 8.03 0.91 -22.84
C LEU A 186 8.33 1.37 -24.28
N LEU A 187 9.47 2.03 -24.52
CA LEU A 187 9.88 2.45 -25.87
C LEU A 187 10.16 1.25 -26.78
N ASP A 188 10.74 0.18 -26.24
CA ASP A 188 10.95 -1.08 -26.96
C ASP A 188 9.61 -1.66 -27.45
N GLU A 189 8.58 -1.67 -26.60
CA GLU A 189 7.25 -2.13 -26.97
C GLU A 189 6.55 -1.20 -27.98
N ILE A 190 6.65 0.11 -27.80
CA ILE A 190 6.14 1.11 -28.77
C ILE A 190 6.76 0.85 -30.15
N ARG A 191 8.08 0.66 -30.21
CA ARG A 191 8.79 0.36 -31.45
C ARG A 191 8.36 -0.99 -32.04
N ALA A 192 8.32 -2.05 -31.24
CA ALA A 192 7.95 -3.39 -31.68
C ALA A 192 6.51 -3.44 -32.24
N ASN A 193 5.63 -2.63 -31.67
CA ASN A 193 4.24 -2.49 -32.11
C ASN A 193 4.06 -1.59 -33.34
N GLY A 194 5.11 -0.92 -33.82
CA GLY A 194 5.06 0.03 -34.94
C GLY A 194 4.38 1.36 -34.60
N ASP A 195 4.21 1.67 -33.31
CA ASP A 195 3.62 2.92 -32.86
C ASP A 195 4.65 4.06 -32.84
N ARG A 196 4.17 5.31 -32.71
CA ARG A 196 5.01 6.51 -32.76
C ARG A 196 5.17 7.13 -31.38
N ALA A 197 6.37 7.63 -31.09
CA ALA A 197 6.67 8.38 -29.87
C ALA A 197 7.36 9.71 -30.20
N ILE A 198 7.06 10.73 -29.38
CA ILE A 198 7.83 11.98 -29.31
C ILE A 198 8.60 11.94 -28.00
N ILE A 199 9.93 11.97 -28.07
CA ILE A 199 10.80 11.81 -26.90
C ILE A 199 11.51 13.13 -26.62
N TYR A 200 11.20 13.74 -25.48
CA TYR A 200 11.95 14.88 -24.97
C TYR A 200 13.22 14.40 -24.23
N ASP A 201 14.34 14.32 -24.96
CA ASP A 201 15.60 13.76 -24.45
C ASP A 201 16.63 14.85 -24.08
N LYS A 202 16.37 15.56 -22.98
CA LYS A 202 17.26 16.65 -22.51
C LYS A 202 18.71 16.21 -22.26
N GLN A 203 18.92 14.97 -21.79
CA GLN A 203 20.25 14.44 -21.45
C GLN A 203 20.91 13.67 -22.59
N ARG A 204 20.23 13.52 -23.74
CA ARG A 204 20.69 12.71 -24.88
C ARG A 204 20.96 11.24 -24.47
N SER A 205 20.16 10.74 -23.53
CA SER A 205 20.31 9.41 -22.95
C SER A 205 19.62 8.33 -23.78
N PHE A 206 18.56 8.68 -24.52
CA PHE A 206 17.77 7.74 -25.32
C PHE A 206 18.24 7.72 -26.77
N ILE A 207 18.62 8.88 -27.32
CA ILE A 207 19.01 9.01 -28.74
C ILE A 207 20.11 8.02 -29.15
N LYS A 208 21.07 7.74 -28.27
CA LYS A 208 22.16 6.77 -28.52
C LYS A 208 21.72 5.32 -28.70
N TYR A 209 20.55 4.95 -28.18
CA TYR A 209 20.04 3.58 -28.22
C TYR A 209 18.91 3.41 -29.25
N TYR A 210 18.07 4.43 -29.38
CA TYR A 210 16.83 4.30 -30.15
C TYR A 210 16.89 4.96 -31.52
N TYR A 211 17.79 5.92 -31.79
CA TYR A 211 17.78 6.65 -33.05
C TYR A 211 18.18 5.78 -34.24
N ASP A 212 17.32 5.74 -35.25
CA ASP A 212 17.57 5.21 -36.58
C ASP A 212 17.35 6.32 -37.62
N GLU A 213 18.42 6.71 -38.32
CA GLU A 213 18.44 7.77 -39.33
C GLU A 213 17.43 7.54 -40.47
N LYS A 214 17.05 6.28 -40.74
CA LYS A 214 16.12 5.95 -41.83
C LYS A 214 14.68 6.35 -41.53
N ILE A 215 14.30 6.39 -40.25
CA ILE A 215 12.90 6.50 -39.84
C ILE A 215 12.65 7.59 -38.79
N ASP A 216 13.64 7.92 -37.96
CA ASP A 216 13.48 8.87 -36.87
C ASP A 216 13.93 10.27 -37.28
N ARG A 217 13.27 11.27 -36.68
CA ARG A 217 13.60 12.69 -36.91
C ARG A 217 14.07 13.31 -35.60
N ILE A 218 15.19 14.02 -35.68
CA ILE A 218 15.73 14.82 -34.57
C ILE A 218 15.30 16.26 -34.79
N VAL A 219 14.87 16.95 -33.73
CA VAL A 219 14.55 18.38 -33.75
C VAL A 219 15.33 19.07 -32.62
N THR A 220 16.47 19.66 -32.95
CA THR A 220 17.32 20.46 -32.04
C THR A 220 18.30 21.31 -32.86
N PRO A 221 18.66 22.53 -32.44
CA PRO A 221 19.65 23.32 -33.17
C PRO A 221 21.09 22.84 -32.93
N PHE A 222 21.32 21.90 -32.00
CA PHE A 222 22.65 21.47 -31.57
C PHE A 222 23.09 20.11 -32.15
N ASP A 223 22.40 19.61 -33.19
CA ASP A 223 22.70 18.35 -33.86
C ASP A 223 22.60 18.53 -35.37
N GLU A 224 23.67 18.21 -36.09
CA GLU A 224 23.74 18.37 -37.56
C GLU A 224 22.72 17.48 -38.30
N ARG A 225 22.28 16.39 -37.68
CA ARG A 225 21.26 15.48 -38.24
C ARG A 225 19.84 16.00 -38.05
N SER A 226 19.67 17.09 -37.30
CA SER A 226 18.35 17.65 -37.02
C SER A 226 17.65 18.08 -38.30
N VAL A 227 16.35 17.81 -38.37
CA VAL A 227 15.52 18.47 -39.36
C VAL A 227 15.34 19.94 -38.98
N GLY A 228 15.33 20.81 -39.99
CA GLY A 228 14.97 22.20 -39.79
C GLY A 228 13.48 22.33 -39.49
N TRP A 229 13.13 23.06 -38.43
CA TRP A 229 11.75 23.41 -38.15
C TRP A 229 11.36 24.71 -38.85
N ASN A 230 10.14 24.77 -39.39
CA ASN A 230 9.59 25.96 -40.01
C ASN A 230 8.17 26.21 -39.47
N ILE A 231 7.97 27.36 -38.81
CA ILE A 231 6.67 27.76 -38.28
C ILE A 231 5.55 27.80 -39.33
N HIS A 232 5.89 28.11 -40.60
CA HIS A 232 4.97 28.11 -41.72
C HIS A 232 4.73 26.71 -42.31
N ALA A 233 5.34 25.65 -41.77
CA ALA A 233 4.94 24.28 -42.07
C ALA A 233 3.81 23.82 -41.13
N ASP A 234 3.76 24.36 -39.92
CA ASP A 234 2.83 23.92 -38.87
C ASP A 234 1.57 24.78 -38.74
N ALA A 235 1.63 26.06 -39.14
CA ALA A 235 0.50 26.99 -39.04
C ALA A 235 0.14 27.63 -40.38
N HIS A 236 -1.13 27.56 -40.75
CA HIS A 236 -1.75 28.09 -41.97
C HIS A 236 -2.68 29.28 -41.70
N ALA A 237 -3.28 29.36 -40.51
CA ALA A 237 -4.20 30.40 -40.08
C ALA A 237 -3.72 31.14 -38.82
N ILE A 238 -4.27 32.33 -38.55
CA ILE A 238 -3.84 33.17 -37.42
C ILE A 238 -3.91 32.47 -36.07
N HIS A 239 -4.98 31.71 -35.79
CA HIS A 239 -5.17 31.02 -34.50
C HIS A 239 -4.14 29.89 -34.27
N GLU A 240 -3.60 29.30 -35.34
CA GLU A 240 -2.52 28.31 -35.24
C GLU A 240 -1.20 29.00 -34.89
N TYR A 241 -0.92 30.18 -35.48
CA TYR A 241 0.22 30.99 -35.09
C TYR A 241 0.11 31.52 -33.65
N GLU A 242 -1.10 31.89 -33.20
CA GLU A 242 -1.35 32.28 -31.81
C GLU A 242 -1.07 31.12 -30.86
N SER A 243 -1.48 29.90 -31.22
CA SER A 243 -1.21 28.69 -30.44
C SER A 243 0.30 28.40 -30.35
N ILE A 244 1.03 28.52 -31.47
CA ILE A 244 2.49 28.39 -31.47
C ILE A 244 3.13 29.50 -30.62
N ALA A 245 2.70 30.75 -30.76
CA ALA A 245 3.23 31.87 -29.98
C ALA A 245 3.01 31.68 -28.47
N GLN A 246 1.86 31.13 -28.08
CA GLN A 246 1.57 30.78 -26.69
C GLN A 246 2.50 29.69 -26.15
N ALA A 247 2.82 28.68 -26.96
CA ALA A 247 3.77 27.62 -26.59
C ALA A 247 5.21 28.14 -26.50
N MET A 248 5.63 29.02 -27.42
CA MET A 248 6.99 29.56 -27.48
C MET A 248 7.26 30.61 -26.39
N ILE A 249 6.25 31.40 -26.01
CA ILE A 249 6.37 32.48 -25.03
C ILE A 249 5.47 32.13 -23.84
N PRO A 250 5.91 31.28 -22.88
CA PRO A 250 5.09 30.88 -21.75
C PRO A 250 4.77 32.06 -20.83
N MET A 251 3.62 32.01 -20.17
CA MET A 251 3.26 33.00 -19.15
C MET A 251 4.15 32.78 -17.93
N GLN A 252 4.64 33.85 -17.31
CA GLN A 252 5.45 33.72 -16.09
C GLN A 252 4.52 33.43 -14.90
N GLU A 253 4.92 32.50 -14.02
CA GLU A 253 4.11 32.07 -12.87
C GLU A 253 4.05 33.14 -11.75
N ASP A 254 4.96 34.13 -11.77
CA ASP A 254 4.97 35.24 -10.81
C ASP A 254 3.83 36.22 -11.10
N SER A 255 2.84 36.28 -10.21
CA SER A 255 1.67 37.16 -10.26
C SER A 255 1.98 38.67 -10.25
N ASN A 256 3.24 39.06 -10.01
CA ASN A 256 3.67 40.46 -9.93
C ASN A 256 4.21 41.03 -11.25
N LYS A 257 4.27 40.26 -12.33
CA LYS A 257 4.70 40.77 -13.63
C LYS A 257 3.50 41.01 -14.54
N ASP A 258 3.48 42.19 -15.16
CA ASP A 258 2.40 42.61 -16.03
C ASP A 258 2.29 41.68 -17.25
N PRO A 259 1.15 40.97 -17.44
CA PRO A 259 0.94 40.06 -18.57
C PRO A 259 0.89 40.80 -19.92
N TYR A 260 0.73 42.13 -19.91
CA TYR A 260 0.66 42.95 -21.12
C TYR A 260 1.85 42.70 -22.07
N TRP A 261 3.07 42.59 -21.54
CA TRP A 261 4.28 42.38 -22.36
C TRP A 261 4.32 41.00 -23.02
N VAL A 262 3.92 39.96 -22.27
CA VAL A 262 3.88 38.59 -22.80
C VAL A 262 2.79 38.47 -23.87
N LEU A 263 1.60 39.01 -23.60
CA LEU A 263 0.47 38.97 -24.53
C LEU A 263 0.74 39.81 -25.79
N GLY A 264 1.37 40.96 -25.66
CA GLY A 264 1.78 41.77 -26.80
C GLY A 264 2.85 41.08 -27.64
N ALA A 265 3.87 40.45 -27.03
CA ALA A 265 4.87 39.69 -27.75
C ALA A 265 4.26 38.52 -28.55
N ARG A 266 3.31 37.79 -27.96
CA ARG A 266 2.57 36.71 -28.63
C ARG A 266 1.79 37.24 -29.83
N THR A 267 1.05 38.34 -29.64
CA THR A 267 0.26 38.96 -30.70
C THR A 267 1.15 39.45 -31.85
N ILE A 268 2.26 40.12 -31.54
CA ILE A 268 3.24 40.60 -32.53
C ILE A 268 3.81 39.42 -33.33
N LEU A 269 4.25 38.35 -32.66
CA LEU A 269 4.78 37.16 -33.32
C LEU A 269 3.75 36.52 -34.25
N ALA A 270 2.53 36.27 -33.75
CA ALA A 270 1.49 35.58 -34.50
C ALA A 270 1.02 36.37 -35.72
N VAL A 271 0.76 37.67 -35.55
CA VAL A 271 0.30 38.54 -36.64
C VAL A 271 1.40 38.76 -37.68
N THR A 272 2.66 38.93 -37.25
CA THR A 272 3.79 39.05 -38.20
C THR A 272 3.95 37.77 -39.02
N ALA A 273 3.90 36.60 -38.37
CA ALA A 273 3.98 35.30 -39.05
C ALA A 273 2.83 35.08 -40.03
N ALA A 274 1.59 35.43 -39.64
CA ALA A 274 0.43 35.35 -40.52
C ALA A 274 0.57 36.28 -41.74
N LYS A 275 1.02 37.53 -41.51
CA LYS A 275 1.30 38.48 -42.60
C LYS A 275 2.36 37.96 -43.57
N PHE A 276 3.45 37.38 -43.05
CA PHE A 276 4.51 36.80 -43.88
C PHE A 276 3.99 35.67 -44.74
N ARG A 277 3.10 34.84 -44.21
CA ARG A 277 2.42 33.81 -45.01
C ARG A 277 1.59 34.40 -46.13
N HIS A 278 0.79 35.45 -45.88
CA HIS A 278 0.02 36.14 -46.92
C HIS A 278 0.92 36.77 -48.01
N GLU A 279 2.11 37.23 -47.61
CA GLU A 279 3.15 37.75 -48.52
C GLU A 279 3.98 36.64 -49.20
N ASN A 280 3.65 35.37 -48.98
CA ASN A 280 4.42 34.20 -49.46
C ASN A 280 5.89 34.18 -48.99
N ARG A 281 6.18 34.81 -47.85
CA ARG A 281 7.48 34.80 -47.15
C ARG A 281 7.51 33.66 -46.14
N LEU A 282 7.70 32.44 -46.64
CA LEU A 282 7.48 31.21 -45.86
C LEU A 282 8.73 30.68 -45.14
N LYS A 283 9.69 31.55 -44.79
CA LYS A 283 10.92 31.15 -44.07
C LYS A 283 10.90 31.71 -42.65
N THR A 284 10.99 30.83 -41.65
CA THR A 284 11.11 31.24 -40.23
C THR A 284 12.32 32.14 -40.00
N LYS A 285 13.43 31.93 -40.73
CA LYS A 285 14.59 32.83 -40.67
C LYS A 285 14.24 34.27 -40.99
N ASP A 286 13.44 34.50 -42.03
CA ASP A 286 13.07 35.85 -42.45
C ASP A 286 12.17 36.52 -41.39
N LEU A 287 11.26 35.74 -40.79
CA LEU A 287 10.42 36.18 -39.68
C LEU A 287 11.27 36.59 -38.48
N LEU A 288 12.17 35.73 -38.02
CA LEU A 288 13.05 36.01 -36.88
C LEU A 288 13.95 37.21 -37.17
N GLN A 289 14.62 37.23 -38.32
CA GLN A 289 15.46 38.37 -38.70
C GLN A 289 14.66 39.68 -38.71
N THR A 290 13.43 39.68 -39.20
CA THR A 290 12.57 40.87 -39.18
C THR A 290 12.23 41.30 -37.75
N LEU A 291 11.81 40.36 -36.90
CA LEU A 291 11.45 40.65 -35.51
C LEU A 291 12.65 41.12 -34.67
N TYR A 292 13.87 40.71 -35.00
CA TYR A 292 15.09 41.10 -34.29
C TYR A 292 15.81 42.32 -34.86
N SER A 293 15.75 42.52 -36.18
CA SER A 293 16.58 43.52 -36.88
C SER A 293 15.82 44.81 -37.18
N LEU A 294 14.49 44.76 -37.23
CA LEU A 294 13.71 45.98 -37.41
C LEU A 294 13.64 46.79 -36.13
N SER A 295 13.71 48.10 -36.27
CA SER A 295 13.36 48.99 -35.19
C SER A 295 11.89 48.80 -34.83
N LEU A 296 11.54 49.10 -33.59
CA LEU A 296 10.16 48.97 -33.09
C LEU A 296 9.18 49.85 -33.88
N ALA A 297 9.65 50.98 -34.41
CA ALA A 297 8.89 51.84 -35.31
C ALA A 297 8.62 51.17 -36.67
N ASP A 298 9.59 50.43 -37.21
CA ASP A 298 9.41 49.68 -38.45
C ASP A 298 8.46 48.48 -38.27
N ILE A 299 8.49 47.83 -37.09
CA ILE A 299 7.52 46.80 -36.73
C ILE A 299 6.11 47.40 -36.59
N ALA A 300 5.96 48.58 -35.96
CA ALA A 300 4.69 49.31 -35.89
C ALA A 300 4.12 49.58 -37.29
N LYS A 301 4.99 50.07 -38.20
CA LYS A 301 4.65 50.34 -39.59
C LYS A 301 4.27 49.06 -40.34
N LEU A 302 4.99 47.97 -40.11
CA LEU A 302 4.70 46.65 -40.69
C LEU A 302 3.33 46.13 -40.22
N LEU A 303 2.97 46.36 -38.96
CA LEU A 303 1.73 45.87 -38.35
C LEU A 303 0.57 46.87 -38.43
N LYS A 304 0.76 48.00 -39.12
CA LYS A 304 -0.29 49.00 -39.31
C LYS A 304 -1.52 48.37 -39.99
N GLY A 305 -2.70 48.62 -39.42
CA GLY A 305 -3.98 48.06 -39.88
C GLY A 305 -4.27 46.66 -39.35
N THR A 306 -3.40 46.09 -38.50
CA THR A 306 -3.68 44.85 -37.76
C THR A 306 -3.98 45.15 -36.29
N PRO A 307 -4.64 44.23 -35.56
CA PRO A 307 -4.83 44.39 -34.11
C PRO A 307 -3.53 44.56 -33.33
N ALA A 308 -2.44 43.93 -33.79
CA ALA A 308 -1.11 44.06 -33.18
C ALA A 308 -0.51 45.48 -33.31
N GLY A 309 -0.85 46.20 -34.38
CA GLY A 309 -0.37 47.57 -34.59
C GLY A 309 -0.84 48.55 -33.52
N ALA A 310 -2.02 48.31 -32.92
CA ALA A 310 -2.55 49.14 -31.83
C ALA A 310 -1.80 48.94 -30.50
N LEU A 311 -1.06 47.84 -30.35
CA LEU A 311 -0.27 47.53 -29.15
C LEU A 311 1.09 48.26 -29.15
N ILE A 312 1.51 48.79 -30.29
CA ILE A 312 2.80 49.45 -30.46
C ILE A 312 2.57 50.96 -30.52
N ASP A 313 2.77 51.65 -29.39
CA ASP A 313 2.71 53.12 -29.34
C ASP A 313 4.01 53.72 -29.91
N GLU A 314 3.93 54.28 -31.12
CA GLU A 314 5.03 54.97 -31.81
C GLU A 314 5.66 56.09 -30.96
N LYS A 315 4.91 56.68 -30.01
CA LYS A 315 5.39 57.78 -29.17
C LYS A 315 6.07 57.32 -27.88
N ASN A 316 5.93 56.06 -27.49
CA ASN A 316 6.34 55.56 -26.19
C ASN A 316 7.31 54.37 -26.28
N LEU A 317 8.41 54.59 -27.00
CA LEU A 317 9.47 53.61 -27.33
C LEU A 317 10.14 52.94 -26.11
N LYS A 318 10.01 53.50 -24.89
CA LYS A 318 10.54 52.91 -23.64
C LYS A 318 9.82 51.62 -23.20
N HIS A 319 8.54 51.49 -23.56
CA HIS A 319 7.74 50.30 -23.26
C HIS A 319 8.11 49.13 -24.16
N LEU A 320 8.64 49.43 -25.34
CA LEU A 320 8.82 48.46 -26.40
C LEU A 320 10.12 47.63 -26.29
N SER A 321 11.14 48.13 -25.58
CA SER A 321 12.33 47.35 -25.22
C SER A 321 12.04 46.19 -24.26
N GLN A 322 10.87 46.18 -23.62
CA GLN A 322 10.43 45.10 -22.72
C GLN A 322 9.89 43.87 -23.46
N PHE A 323 9.54 43.99 -24.75
CA PHE A 323 9.13 42.84 -25.57
C PHE A 323 10.32 42.00 -26.05
N ALA A 324 11.49 42.61 -26.26
CA ALA A 324 12.69 41.91 -26.76
C ALA A 324 13.15 40.76 -25.84
N PRO A 325 13.17 40.90 -24.49
CA PRO A 325 13.40 39.80 -23.56
C PRO A 325 12.39 38.64 -23.66
N CYS A 326 11.14 38.90 -24.06
CA CYS A 326 10.13 37.85 -24.23
C CYS A 326 10.31 37.07 -25.53
N LEU A 327 10.95 37.67 -26.54
CA LEU A 327 11.27 37.03 -27.81
C LEU A 327 12.62 36.28 -27.75
N LEU A 328 13.57 36.72 -26.91
CA LEU A 328 14.89 36.10 -26.70
C LEU A 328 14.90 34.57 -26.43
N PRO A 329 13.98 33.98 -25.64
CA PRO A 329 13.93 32.53 -25.40
C PRO A 329 13.70 31.70 -26.66
N ILE A 330 13.16 32.31 -27.74
CA ILE A 330 12.95 31.66 -29.04
C ILE A 330 14.29 31.30 -29.72
N LEU A 331 15.39 31.96 -29.34
CA LEU A 331 16.73 31.72 -29.90
C LEU A 331 17.66 30.88 -29.03
N SER A 332 17.37 30.71 -27.73
CA SER A 332 18.23 29.92 -26.83
C SER A 332 17.87 28.43 -26.77
N GLN A 333 16.89 28.00 -27.56
CA GLN A 333 16.46 26.60 -27.70
C GLN A 333 16.96 26.01 -28.99
#